data_AF-W7JVI9-F1
#
_entry.id   AF-W7JVI9-F1
#
_cell.length_a   1.000
_cell.length_b   1.000
_cell.length_c   1.000
_cell.angle_alpha   90.00
_cell.angle_beta   90.00
_cell.angle_gamma   90.00
#
_symmetry.space_group_name_H-M   'P 1'
#
loop_
_entity.id
_entity.type
_entity.pdbx_description
1 polymer ?
#
loop_
_entity_poly.entity_id
_entity_poly.type
_entity_poly.pdbx_seq_one_letter_code
_entity_poly.pdbx_strand_id
1 'polypeptide(L)'
;MPYSLRRLRELIKKTKPKGLLFLSGDVHFGSIIGKEESVIEVTSSSVNQENIFSYINKYVIFFLTNILSKVSPFELNKIYSFNNFGSVNITYVNDNEIKIKTSVNDSDGVEILVANQVFNNKNNIYTKTKDLHIILDEFATLECKSKTKVVMHTIVYILFLLWFLQIIYIFLKVIGSLFRRKKIDTKTKDE
;
A
#
# COMPACT_ATOMS: atom_id res chain seq x y z
N MET A 1 -5.70 5.33 -9.83
CA MET A 1 -4.33 4.93 -10.20
C MET A 1 -3.78 5.89 -11.26
N PRO A 2 -2.59 6.48 -11.07
CA PRO A 2 -1.93 7.34 -12.04
C PRO A 2 -1.78 6.68 -13.42
N TYR A 3 -1.86 7.49 -14.49
CA TYR A 3 -1.86 6.99 -15.87
C TYR A 3 -0.60 6.16 -16.22
N SER A 4 0.58 6.61 -15.78
CA SER A 4 1.85 5.92 -16.03
C SER A 4 1.90 4.54 -15.36
N LEU A 5 1.45 4.45 -14.11
CA LEU A 5 1.39 3.18 -13.38
C LEU A 5 0.39 2.21 -14.04
N ARG A 6 -0.75 2.72 -14.52
CA ARG A 6 -1.72 1.93 -15.28
C ARG A 6 -1.10 1.36 -16.56
N ARG A 7 -0.40 2.18 -17.35
CA ARG A 7 0.27 1.74 -18.59
C ARG A 7 1.32 0.66 -18.33
N LEU A 8 2.15 0.84 -17.30
CA LEU A 8 3.15 -0.16 -16.92
C LEU A 8 2.48 -1.48 -16.53
N ARG A 9 1.42 -1.41 -15.71
CA ARG A 9 0.64 -2.58 -15.30
C ARG A 9 0.02 -3.30 -16.49
N GLU A 10 -0.58 -2.58 -17.43
CA GLU A 10 -1.13 -3.15 -18.67
C GLU A 10 -0.05 -3.82 -19.52
N LEU A 11 1.14 -3.22 -19.63
CA LEU A 11 2.27 -3.80 -20.33
C LEU A 11 2.70 -5.12 -19.69
N ILE A 12 2.89 -5.16 -18.37
CA ILE A 12 3.27 -6.37 -17.63
C ILE A 12 2.21 -7.47 -17.77
N LYS A 13 0.91 -7.11 -17.66
CA LYS A 13 -0.20 -8.06 -17.86
C LYS A 13 -0.18 -8.66 -19.27
N LYS A 14 0.16 -7.87 -20.28
CA LYS A 14 0.23 -8.30 -21.69
C LYS A 14 1.45 -9.16 -21.98
N THR A 15 2.63 -8.77 -21.49
CA THR A 15 3.90 -9.45 -21.80
C THR A 15 4.17 -10.65 -20.90
N LYS A 16 3.62 -10.66 -19.67
CA LYS A 16 3.81 -11.70 -18.64
C LYS A 16 5.30 -12.09 -18.48
N PRO A 17 6.17 -11.11 -18.21
CA PRO A 17 7.60 -11.35 -18.22
C PRO A 17 8.00 -12.30 -17.10
N LYS A 18 9.09 -13.02 -17.35
CA LYS A 18 9.71 -13.94 -16.40
C LYS A 18 11.09 -13.41 -16.06
N GLY A 19 11.45 -13.39 -14.79
CA GLY A 19 12.73 -12.81 -14.34
C GLY A 19 12.79 -11.29 -14.42
N LEU A 20 11.64 -10.61 -14.35
CA LEU A 20 11.63 -9.14 -14.31
C LEU A 20 11.96 -8.67 -12.90
N LEU A 21 13.01 -7.86 -12.76
CA LEU A 21 13.35 -7.15 -11.54
C LEU A 21 12.90 -5.69 -11.63
N PHE A 22 12.15 -5.23 -10.62
CA PHE A 22 11.99 -3.83 -10.30
C PHE A 22 12.97 -3.45 -9.20
N LEU A 23 13.77 -2.42 -9.44
CA LEU A 23 14.66 -1.84 -8.45
C LEU A 23 14.08 -0.49 -8.02
N SER A 24 13.81 -0.33 -6.73
CA SER A 24 13.21 0.88 -6.17
C SER A 24 13.98 1.39 -4.94
N GLY A 25 13.72 2.64 -4.58
CA GLY A 25 14.37 3.35 -3.48
C GLY A 25 13.44 4.41 -2.88
N ASP A 26 14.00 5.49 -2.33
CA ASP A 26 13.34 6.66 -1.73
C ASP A 26 12.62 6.42 -0.38
N VAL A 27 12.18 5.19 -0.10
CA VAL A 27 11.30 4.90 1.05
C VAL A 27 12.02 4.63 2.38
N HIS A 28 13.35 4.72 2.42
CA HIS A 28 14.16 4.54 3.64
C HIS A 28 13.93 3.20 4.38
N PHE A 29 13.61 2.13 3.65
CA PHE A 29 13.70 0.75 4.11
C PHE A 29 14.11 -0.16 2.96
N GLY A 30 14.51 -1.38 3.31
CA GLY A 30 14.80 -2.47 2.39
C GLY A 30 13.68 -3.51 2.39
N SER A 31 13.32 -4.01 1.21
CA SER A 31 12.28 -5.04 1.07
C SER A 31 12.45 -5.82 -0.23
N ILE A 32 12.03 -7.08 -0.22
CA ILE A 32 11.91 -7.90 -1.43
C ILE A 32 10.49 -8.47 -1.47
N ILE A 33 9.74 -8.16 -2.51
CA ILE A 33 8.37 -8.66 -2.73
C ILE A 33 8.24 -9.29 -4.12
N GLY A 34 7.26 -10.17 -4.29
CA GLY A 34 7.01 -10.86 -5.55
C GLY A 34 7.35 -12.35 -5.51
N LYS A 35 7.39 -12.97 -6.69
CA LYS A 35 7.69 -14.40 -6.87
C LYS A 35 8.96 -14.56 -7.70
N GLU A 36 9.85 -15.42 -7.25
CA GLU A 36 11.13 -15.72 -7.92
C GLU A 36 10.95 -16.17 -9.38
N GLU A 37 9.88 -16.89 -9.68
CA GLU A 37 9.57 -17.36 -11.03
C GLU A 37 8.94 -16.31 -11.96
N SER A 38 8.63 -15.10 -11.48
CA SER A 38 8.01 -14.06 -12.30
C SER A 38 8.63 -12.68 -12.11
N VAL A 39 7.97 -11.84 -11.33
CA VAL A 39 8.35 -10.46 -11.08
C VAL A 39 8.79 -10.36 -9.63
N ILE A 40 9.97 -9.79 -9.42
CA ILE A 40 10.46 -9.40 -8.11
C ILE A 40 10.60 -7.89 -8.09
N GLU A 41 10.14 -7.26 -7.01
CA GLU A 41 10.49 -5.89 -6.68
C GLU A 41 11.41 -5.89 -5.48
N VAL A 42 12.55 -5.22 -5.64
CA VAL A 42 13.56 -5.03 -4.61
C VAL A 42 13.68 -3.55 -4.33
N THR A 43 13.42 -3.20 -3.09
CA THR A 43 13.58 -1.86 -2.56
C THR A 43 14.81 -1.85 -1.65
N SER A 44 15.71 -0.90 -1.86
CA SER A 44 16.85 -0.66 -0.96
C SER A 44 17.19 0.83 -0.95
N SER A 45 17.18 1.46 0.21
CA SER A 45 17.14 2.93 0.27
C SER A 45 17.74 3.58 1.51
N SER A 46 18.45 2.85 2.37
CA SER A 46 18.85 3.38 3.68
C SER A 46 20.36 3.45 3.91
N VAL A 47 21.18 3.51 2.85
CA VAL A 47 22.66 3.49 2.99
C VAL A 47 23.19 4.58 3.93
N ASN A 48 22.61 5.79 3.86
CA ASN A 48 23.11 6.98 4.57
C ASN A 48 22.06 7.64 5.49
N GLN A 49 20.94 6.96 5.77
CA GLN A 49 19.84 7.55 6.55
C GLN A 49 19.42 6.62 7.65
N GLU A 50 20.24 6.61 8.71
CA GLU A 50 19.94 5.89 9.92
C GLU A 50 18.74 6.53 10.60
N ASN A 51 17.65 5.77 10.71
CA ASN A 51 16.43 6.25 11.33
C ASN A 51 16.38 5.75 12.78
N ILE A 52 16.34 6.66 13.74
CA ILE A 52 16.25 6.30 15.16
C ILE A 52 15.00 5.46 15.48
N PHE A 53 13.97 5.53 14.62
CA PHE A 53 12.75 4.76 14.73
C PHE A 53 12.75 3.46 13.92
N SER A 54 13.88 3.00 13.37
CA SER A 54 13.98 1.78 12.54
C SER A 54 13.32 0.55 13.17
N TYR A 55 13.46 0.36 14.49
CA TYR A 55 12.83 -0.75 15.24
C TYR A 55 11.30 -0.79 15.11
N ILE A 56 10.68 0.39 15.07
CA ILE A 56 9.22 0.56 15.02
C ILE A 56 8.75 0.75 13.57
N ASN A 57 9.60 1.30 12.71
CA ASN A 57 9.27 1.70 11.34
C ASN A 57 8.71 0.52 10.52
N LYS A 58 9.24 -0.69 10.70
CA LYS A 58 8.70 -1.90 10.03
C LYS A 58 7.22 -2.15 10.35
N TYR A 59 6.80 -1.90 11.60
CA TYR A 59 5.41 -2.06 12.02
C TYR A 59 4.54 -0.95 11.46
N VAL A 60 5.05 0.28 11.41
CA VAL A 60 4.35 1.43 10.80
C VAL A 60 4.12 1.19 9.31
N ILE A 61 5.15 0.77 8.57
CA ILE A 61 5.06 0.43 7.15
C ILE A 61 4.02 -0.67 6.94
N PHE A 62 4.13 -1.78 7.69
CA PHE A 62 3.19 -2.89 7.59
C PHE A 62 1.75 -2.47 7.92
N PHE A 63 1.54 -1.70 8.97
CA PHE A 63 0.21 -1.25 9.40
C PHE A 63 -0.41 -0.28 8.40
N LEU A 64 0.32 0.76 7.97
CA LEU A 64 -0.15 1.74 7.01
C LEU A 64 -0.49 1.08 5.67
N THR A 65 0.33 0.16 5.20
CA THR A 65 0.08 -0.55 3.94
C THR A 65 -1.14 -1.47 4.03
N ASN A 66 -1.37 -2.13 5.16
CA ASN A 66 -2.59 -2.94 5.39
C ASN A 66 -3.87 -2.11 5.54
N ILE A 67 -3.80 -0.91 6.13
CA ILE A 67 -4.98 -0.04 6.26
C ILE A 67 -5.32 0.62 4.95
N LEU A 68 -4.31 1.13 4.25
CA LEU A 68 -4.50 1.88 3.02
C LEU A 68 -4.82 0.96 1.85
N SER A 69 -4.16 -0.20 1.76
CA SER A 69 -4.39 -1.16 0.67
C SER A 69 -5.26 -2.32 1.17
N LYS A 70 -6.20 -2.77 0.34
CA LYS A 70 -7.04 -3.97 0.65
C LYS A 70 -6.22 -5.24 0.86
N VAL A 71 -5.01 -5.29 0.29
CA VAL A 71 -4.04 -6.38 0.42
C VAL A 71 -2.66 -5.74 0.59
N SER A 72 -1.98 -6.02 1.70
CA SER A 72 -0.61 -5.52 1.88
C SER A 72 0.38 -6.32 1.02
N PRO A 73 1.26 -5.66 0.25
CA PRO A 73 2.38 -6.31 -0.44
C PRO A 73 3.45 -6.83 0.49
N PHE A 74 3.52 -6.27 1.69
CA PHE A 74 4.67 -6.42 2.56
C PHE A 74 4.32 -7.39 3.66
N GLU A 75 5.09 -8.47 3.76
CA GLU A 75 5.12 -9.29 4.95
C GLU A 75 6.06 -8.64 5.96
N LEU A 76 5.71 -8.66 7.24
CA LEU A 76 6.49 -7.99 8.29
C LEU A 76 7.95 -8.48 8.36
N ASN A 77 8.19 -9.75 8.07
CA ASN A 77 9.52 -10.37 7.99
C ASN A 77 10.31 -10.00 6.73
N LYS A 78 9.68 -9.38 5.72
CA LYS A 78 10.31 -8.91 4.48
C LYS A 78 10.60 -7.41 4.48
N ILE A 79 10.41 -6.73 5.61
CA ILE A 79 10.71 -5.31 5.78
C ILE A 79 11.94 -5.16 6.68
N TYR A 80 13.01 -4.58 6.13
CA TYR A 80 14.22 -4.25 6.85
C TYR A 80 14.41 -2.74 6.94
N SER A 81 14.19 -2.15 8.11
CA SER A 81 14.13 -0.69 8.27
C SER A 81 15.44 -0.04 8.74
N PHE A 82 16.54 -0.78 8.84
CA PHE A 82 17.86 -0.25 9.20
C PHE A 82 18.66 0.11 7.95
N ASN A 83 19.89 0.61 8.14
CA ASN A 83 20.79 0.94 7.05
C ASN A 83 21.01 -0.27 6.15
N ASN A 84 20.73 -0.10 4.86
CA ASN A 84 20.75 -1.18 3.90
C ASN A 84 21.17 -0.74 2.51
N PHE A 85 21.73 -1.68 1.77
CA PHE A 85 21.99 -1.56 0.34
C PHE A 85 21.56 -2.82 -0.40
N GLY A 86 21.15 -2.67 -1.66
CA GLY A 86 20.78 -3.78 -2.52
C GLY A 86 21.97 -4.30 -3.34
N SER A 87 21.97 -5.58 -3.65
CA SER A 87 22.89 -6.16 -4.65
C SER A 87 22.16 -7.14 -5.56
N VAL A 88 22.52 -7.11 -6.84
CA VAL A 88 22.07 -8.07 -7.86
C VAL A 88 23.31 -8.78 -8.40
N ASN A 89 23.40 -10.08 -8.19
CA ASN A 89 24.46 -10.94 -8.71
C ASN A 89 23.88 -11.88 -9.76
N ILE A 90 24.38 -11.74 -11.00
CA ILE A 90 23.99 -12.58 -12.14
C ILE A 90 25.15 -13.52 -12.43
N THR A 91 24.91 -14.82 -12.24
CA THR A 91 25.89 -15.88 -12.47
C THR A 91 25.44 -16.74 -13.65
N TYR A 92 26.30 -16.84 -14.67
CA TYR A 92 26.13 -17.75 -15.79
C TYR A 92 26.86 -19.05 -15.46
N VAL A 93 26.12 -20.09 -15.05
CA VAL A 93 26.72 -21.36 -14.60
C VAL A 93 27.20 -22.17 -15.79
N ASN A 94 26.43 -22.18 -16.86
CA ASN A 94 26.73 -22.78 -18.16
C ASN A 94 25.82 -22.13 -19.23
N ASP A 95 25.96 -22.54 -20.49
CA ASP A 95 25.19 -22.01 -21.63
C ASP A 95 23.66 -22.11 -21.45
N ASN A 96 23.19 -23.01 -20.58
CA ASN A 96 21.79 -23.32 -20.37
C ASN A 96 21.28 -22.96 -18.96
N GLU A 97 22.07 -22.31 -18.11
CA GLU A 97 21.69 -22.02 -16.72
C GLU A 97 22.19 -20.66 -16.25
N ILE A 98 21.24 -19.80 -15.89
CA ILE A 98 21.47 -18.45 -15.35
C ILE A 98 20.88 -18.40 -13.95
N LYS A 99 21.67 -17.93 -12.98
CA LYS A 99 21.22 -17.67 -11.60
C LYS A 99 21.28 -16.17 -11.33
N ILE A 100 20.19 -15.60 -10.87
CA ILE A 100 20.11 -14.22 -10.44
C ILE A 100 19.82 -14.22 -8.95
N LYS A 101 20.82 -13.87 -8.15
CA LYS A 101 20.67 -13.66 -6.71
C LYS A 101 20.50 -12.18 -6.46
N THR A 102 19.39 -11.81 -5.85
CA THR A 102 19.15 -10.44 -5.40
C THR A 102 19.06 -10.42 -3.90
N SER A 103 19.76 -9.49 -3.26
CA SER A 103 19.76 -9.36 -1.81
C SER A 103 19.65 -7.92 -1.36
N VAL A 104 19.08 -7.75 -0.17
CA VAL A 104 19.21 -6.54 0.64
C VAL A 104 20.16 -6.90 1.78
N ASN A 105 21.23 -6.12 1.89
CA ASN A 105 22.30 -6.32 2.85
C ASN A 105 22.26 -5.22 3.91
N ASP A 106 22.74 -5.52 5.11
CA ASP A 106 22.98 -4.51 6.14
C ASP A 106 24.27 -3.70 5.86
N SER A 107 24.66 -2.82 6.79
CA SER A 107 25.85 -1.98 6.62
C SER A 107 27.17 -2.75 6.64
N ASP A 108 27.18 -3.94 7.26
CA ASP A 108 28.34 -4.82 7.35
C ASP A 108 28.44 -5.77 6.15
N GLY A 109 27.46 -5.73 5.24
CA GLY A 109 27.37 -6.58 4.06
C GLY A 109 26.75 -7.95 4.33
N VAL A 110 26.12 -8.16 5.48
CA VAL A 110 25.37 -9.38 5.78
C VAL A 110 24.04 -9.36 5.02
N GLU A 111 23.75 -10.45 4.32
CA GLU A 111 22.51 -10.62 3.58
C GLU A 111 21.32 -10.80 4.53
N ILE A 112 20.38 -9.86 4.53
CA ILE A 112 19.20 -9.90 5.39
C ILE A 112 17.98 -10.45 4.65
N LEU A 113 17.76 -10.00 3.41
CA LEU A 113 16.70 -10.48 2.54
C LEU A 113 17.32 -10.99 1.25
N VAL A 114 16.86 -12.13 0.76
CA VAL A 114 17.40 -12.77 -0.46
C VAL A 114 16.26 -13.29 -1.32
N ALA A 115 16.37 -13.10 -2.62
CA ALA A 115 15.58 -13.79 -3.63
C ALA A 115 16.49 -14.37 -4.71
N ASN A 116 16.23 -15.63 -5.07
CA ASN A 116 17.02 -16.38 -6.04
C ASN A 116 16.15 -16.76 -7.23
N GLN A 117 16.49 -16.26 -8.41
CA GLN A 117 15.87 -16.70 -9.65
C GLN A 117 16.82 -17.64 -10.39
N VAL A 118 16.34 -18.81 -10.78
CA VAL A 118 17.11 -19.78 -11.56
C VAL A 118 16.40 -20.03 -12.88
N PHE A 119 17.06 -19.73 -13.98
CA PHE A 119 16.55 -19.95 -15.33
C PHE A 119 17.37 -21.03 -16.01
N ASN A 120 16.68 -22.02 -16.56
CA ASN A 120 17.30 -23.12 -17.28
C ASN A 120 16.37 -23.65 -18.39
N ASN A 121 16.75 -24.75 -19.05
CA ASN A 121 15.93 -25.35 -20.11
C ASN A 121 14.50 -25.71 -19.67
N LYS A 122 14.30 -26.08 -18.40
CA LYS A 122 12.96 -26.34 -17.82
C LYS A 122 12.24 -25.04 -17.45
N ASN A 123 13.00 -24.02 -17.04
CA ASN A 123 12.52 -22.73 -16.58
C ASN A 123 13.03 -21.58 -17.46
N ASN A 124 12.61 -21.55 -18.73
CA ASN A 124 13.15 -20.62 -19.72
C ASN A 124 12.66 -19.17 -19.48
N ILE A 125 13.59 -18.21 -19.41
CA ILE A 125 13.34 -16.78 -19.17
C ILE A 125 12.52 -16.09 -20.29
N TYR A 126 12.61 -16.60 -21.52
CA TYR A 126 11.90 -16.05 -22.68
C TYR A 126 10.44 -16.56 -22.79
N THR A 127 10.02 -17.42 -21.85
CA THR A 127 8.64 -17.91 -21.79
C THR A 127 7.79 -17.02 -20.90
N LYS A 128 6.50 -16.91 -21.23
CA LYS A 128 5.55 -16.16 -20.41
C LYS A 128 5.32 -16.87 -19.08
N THR A 129 5.33 -16.12 -17.99
CA THR A 129 4.97 -16.67 -16.68
C THR A 129 3.46 -16.94 -16.59
N LYS A 130 3.09 -18.00 -15.85
CA LYS A 130 1.68 -18.33 -15.57
C LYS A 130 1.11 -17.41 -14.48
N ASP A 131 1.92 -17.14 -13.46
CA ASP A 131 1.56 -16.37 -12.28
C ASP A 131 2.32 -15.05 -12.25
N LEU A 132 1.61 -13.95 -12.52
CA LEU A 132 2.14 -12.63 -12.25
C LEU A 132 1.79 -12.23 -10.81
N HIS A 133 2.80 -12.19 -9.95
CA HIS A 133 2.71 -11.42 -8.71
C HIS A 133 2.92 -9.95 -9.07
N ILE A 134 1.93 -9.36 -9.74
CA ILE A 134 1.99 -7.95 -10.12
C ILE A 134 1.99 -7.15 -8.83
N ILE A 135 2.85 -6.14 -8.76
CA ILE A 135 2.65 -4.87 -8.03
C ILE A 135 1.15 -4.69 -7.80
N LEU A 136 0.73 -5.07 -6.58
CA LEU A 136 -0.59 -5.62 -6.28
C LEU A 136 -1.73 -4.73 -6.77
N ASP A 137 -2.73 -5.38 -7.33
CA ASP A 137 -3.94 -4.79 -7.85
C ASP A 137 -4.60 -3.90 -6.76
N GLU A 138 -4.51 -2.57 -6.95
CA GLU A 138 -4.99 -1.48 -6.07
C GLU A 138 -4.09 -1.11 -4.87
N PHE A 139 -2.98 -0.42 -5.14
CA PHE A 139 -2.38 0.46 -4.14
C PHE A 139 -3.32 1.64 -3.87
N ALA A 140 -3.55 1.96 -2.59
CA ALA A 140 -4.07 3.26 -2.24
C ALA A 140 -3.04 4.33 -2.59
N THR A 141 -3.39 5.13 -3.59
CA THR A 141 -2.61 6.32 -3.94
C THR A 141 -3.14 7.49 -3.14
N LEU A 142 -2.30 8.06 -2.29
CA LEU A 142 -2.59 9.33 -1.65
C LEU A 142 -2.41 10.44 -2.70
N GLU A 143 -3.52 10.99 -3.18
CA GLU A 143 -3.48 12.17 -4.03
C GLU A 143 -3.49 13.42 -3.15
N CYS A 144 -2.46 14.26 -3.27
CA CYS A 144 -2.48 15.58 -2.67
C CYS A 144 -3.56 16.42 -3.36
N LYS A 145 -4.73 16.54 -2.73
CA LYS A 145 -5.78 17.44 -3.21
C LYS A 145 -5.26 18.87 -3.21
N SER A 146 -5.56 19.62 -4.26
CA SER A 146 -5.24 21.05 -4.29
C SER A 146 -5.85 21.77 -3.08
N LYS A 147 -5.20 22.83 -2.61
CA LYS A 147 -5.68 23.64 -1.47
C LYS A 147 -7.16 24.01 -1.63
N THR A 148 -7.58 24.36 -2.85
CA THR A 148 -8.97 24.67 -3.21
C THR A 148 -9.93 23.50 -3.00
N LYS A 149 -9.54 22.28 -3.42
CA LYS A 149 -10.36 21.08 -3.21
C LYS A 149 -10.49 20.77 -1.72
N VAL A 150 -9.42 20.92 -0.94
CA VAL A 150 -9.46 20.69 0.51
C VAL A 150 -10.45 21.65 1.17
N VAL A 151 -10.32 22.96 0.93
CA VAL A 151 -11.23 23.98 1.47
C VAL A 151 -12.68 23.70 1.08
N MET A 152 -12.94 23.35 -0.19
CA MET A 152 -14.28 23.02 -0.66
C MET A 152 -14.86 21.80 0.08
N HIS A 153 -14.09 20.73 0.27
CA HIS A 153 -14.55 19.55 1.01
C HIS A 153 -14.82 19.90 2.48
N THR A 154 -13.96 20.70 3.11
CA THR A 154 -14.16 21.17 4.48
C THR A 154 -15.48 21.94 4.62
N ILE A 155 -15.77 22.86 3.69
CA ILE A 155 -17.04 23.61 3.67
C ILE A 155 -18.22 22.65 3.54
N VAL A 156 -18.15 21.67 2.62
CA VAL A 156 -19.22 20.67 2.43
C VAL A 156 -19.46 19.87 3.71
N TYR A 157 -18.41 19.42 4.41
CA TYR A 157 -18.56 18.69 5.67
C TYR A 157 -19.19 19.56 6.78
N ILE A 158 -18.81 20.83 6.87
CA ILE A 158 -19.43 21.77 7.82
C ILE A 158 -20.92 21.95 7.50
N LEU A 159 -21.27 22.16 6.22
CA LEU A 159 -22.67 22.30 5.80
C LEU A 159 -23.47 21.04 6.09
N PHE A 160 -22.90 19.86 5.85
CA PHE A 160 -23.54 18.58 6.15
C PHE A 160 -23.79 18.42 7.66
N LEU A 161 -22.81 18.78 8.50
CA LEU A 161 -22.95 18.75 9.96
C LEU A 161 -24.05 19.72 10.44
N LEU A 162 -24.08 20.94 9.89
CA LEU A 162 -25.12 21.93 10.22
C LEU A 162 -26.51 21.45 9.80
N TRP A 163 -26.63 20.84 8.62
CA TRP A 163 -27.89 20.27 8.15
C TRP A 163 -28.35 19.12 9.04
N PHE A 164 -27.45 18.23 9.44
CA PHE A 164 -27.74 17.16 10.38
C PHE A 164 -28.24 17.69 11.74
N LEU A 165 -27.58 18.71 12.29
CA LEU A 165 -28.00 19.37 13.53
C LEU A 165 -29.38 20.04 13.39
N GLN A 166 -29.68 20.64 12.23
CA GLN A 166 -30.97 21.25 11.94
C GLN A 166 -32.10 20.20 11.93
N ILE A 167 -31.86 19.02 11.34
CA ILE A 167 -32.82 17.91 11.36
C ILE A 167 -33.09 17.46 12.79
N ILE A 168 -32.03 17.28 13.60
CA ILE A 168 -32.18 16.91 15.01
C ILE A 168 -33.01 17.95 15.76
N TYR A 169 -32.74 19.24 15.56
CA TYR A 169 -33.49 20.32 16.20
C TYR A 169 -34.98 20.29 15.83
N ILE A 170 -35.31 20.12 14.54
CA ILE A 170 -36.71 20.01 14.08
C ILE A 170 -37.37 18.79 14.73
N PHE A 171 -36.69 17.64 14.76
CA PHE A 171 -37.21 16.41 15.34
C PHE A 171 -37.50 16.58 16.85
N LEU A 172 -36.56 17.17 17.60
CA LEU A 172 -36.73 17.48 19.02
C LEU A 172 -37.88 18.46 19.25
N LYS A 173 -38.05 19.46 18.39
CA LYS A 173 -39.15 20.43 18.48
C LYS A 173 -40.50 19.78 18.22
N VAL A 174 -40.60 18.89 17.23
CA VAL A 174 -41.83 18.14 16.92
C VAL A 174 -42.20 17.23 18.09
N ILE A 175 -41.24 16.45 18.61
CA ILE A 175 -41.43 15.60 19.80
C ILE A 175 -41.86 16.45 21.00
N GLY A 176 -41.15 17.54 21.29
CA GLY A 176 -41.49 18.45 22.39
C GLY A 176 -42.90 19.04 22.26
N SER A 177 -43.34 19.36 21.04
CA SER A 177 -44.70 19.85 20.80
C SER A 177 -45.76 18.76 20.98
N LEU A 178 -45.48 17.52 20.58
CA LEU A 178 -46.36 16.36 20.79
C LEU A 178 -46.51 16.04 22.29
N PHE A 179 -45.41 16.09 23.06
CA PHE A 179 -45.45 15.93 24.51
C PHE A 179 -46.19 17.08 25.21
N ARG A 180 -46.05 18.33 24.74
CA ARG A 180 -46.84 19.46 25.26
C ARG A 180 -48.33 19.31 24.96
N ARG A 181 -48.72 18.90 23.75
CA ARG A 181 -50.13 18.61 23.40
C ARG A 181 -50.73 17.51 24.28
N LYS A 182 -50.01 16.40 24.44
CA LYS A 182 -50.47 15.26 25.27
C LYS A 182 -50.68 15.64 26.75
N LYS A 183 -49.87 16.56 27.28
CA LYS A 183 -49.99 17.09 28.66
C LYS A 183 -51.15 18.08 28.85
N ILE A 184 -51.54 18.80 27.79
CA ILE A 184 -52.71 19.67 27.79
C ILE A 184 -53.98 18.83 27.73
N ASP A 185 -54.05 17.85 26.83
CA ASP A 185 -55.22 16.96 26.67
C ASP A 185 -55.49 16.05 27.89
N THR A 186 -54.47 15.79 28.72
CA THR A 186 -54.66 15.07 30.00
C THR A 186 -55.20 16.00 31.09
N LYS A 187 -54.77 17.27 31.13
CA LYS A 187 -55.29 18.25 32.09
C LYS A 187 -56.77 18.59 31.87
N THR A 188 -57.24 18.63 30.62
CA THR A 188 -58.66 18.89 30.30
C THR A 188 -59.60 17.70 30.50
N LYS A 189 -59.08 16.50 30.82
CA LYS A 189 -59.90 15.32 31.12
C LYS A 189 -60.08 15.05 32.62
N ASP A 190 -59.29 15.73 33.46
CA ASP A 190 -59.32 15.59 34.92
C ASP A 190 -60.02 16.79 35.61
N GLU A 191 -60.71 17.66 34.85
CA GLU A 191 -61.67 18.68 35.32
C GLU A 191 -63.09 18.27 34.92
#